data_AF-A0A2V7MT63-F1
#
_entry.id   AF-A0A2V7MT63-F1
#
_cell.length_a   1.000
_cell.length_b   1.000
_cell.length_c   1.000
_cell.angle_alpha   90.00
_cell.angle_beta   90.00
_cell.angle_gamma   90.00
#
_symmetry.space_group_name_H-M   'P 1'
#
loop_
_entity.id
_entity.type
_entity.pdbx_description
1 polymer ?
#
loop_
_entity_poly.entity_id
_entity_poly.type
_entity_poly.pdbx_seq_one_letter_code
_entity_poly.pdbx_strand_id
1 'polypeptide(L)'
;MRSRLAVFALAVLAVPMTAGRLVAQAPPPLDKAELIRLLTNPLFAPDEVADVVRRSCLTFRPTERDWADLRSAGAGGEVIATAAACENRRAAPPQVAASREEPPQPITAVAQPAEVVTTAGNAATVRVRLSRGRTPLKRTTLALSGTTSLGLSRDASAVTDDSGVAVFRLPPVGRAGTHQFEIRTGSGGSLPGQPAVLYSVKSARPGRLRLTPDIVDFGRTGDSVATVVAMVTDSLGNAVTGEPVELSTGSGAPVSVVTDSDGRATFVLGPNAVTRGSVAQVRVRGLAAVELEIAAAAGLSGVNTGFLAITSNRAAVGSALAEPLIFKARTVQGTAPTGRTVRFRALNARVNPESAVLDSTGRVAVDVVLGVRAGEAAVFATIDSVERIMTLRADPGPIDTLILEHNGESVNGRAIVVPVAKPFALRLRAHDLYGNETSMDPLGPALRASQQRLSGKQQDLQLMNLDAVDSGVVFTLKAQRVGTYNFAIGSGIKAIVRIDAVPAP
;
A
#
# COMPACT_ATOMS: atom_id res chain seq x y z
N MET A 1 -14.18 46.47 44.67
CA MET A 1 -14.25 46.94 46.07
C MET A 1 -15.49 46.36 46.72
N ARG A 2 -15.33 45.64 47.84
CA ARG A 2 -16.37 45.24 48.84
C ARG A 2 -17.46 44.27 48.31
N SER A 3 -17.99 43.29 49.03
CA SER A 3 -17.91 42.93 50.46
C SER A 3 -18.26 41.43 50.62
N ARG A 4 -17.68 40.79 51.65
CA ARG A 4 -18.03 39.44 52.14
C ARG A 4 -19.19 39.54 53.14
N LEU A 5 -20.03 38.50 53.22
CA LEU A 5 -20.86 38.21 54.39
C LEU A 5 -21.00 36.69 54.56
N ALA A 6 -20.70 36.23 55.78
CA ALA A 6 -20.75 34.85 56.25
C ALA A 6 -21.93 34.69 57.21
N VAL A 7 -22.54 33.51 57.26
CA VAL A 7 -23.53 33.12 58.28
C VAL A 7 -23.20 31.72 58.79
N PHE A 8 -23.18 31.60 60.12
CA PHE A 8 -22.85 30.44 60.94
C PHE A 8 -24.07 29.55 61.21
N ALA A 9 -23.85 28.24 61.39
CA ALA A 9 -24.86 27.25 61.79
C ALA A 9 -24.74 26.88 63.28
N LEU A 10 -25.88 26.60 63.93
CA LEU A 10 -25.97 26.15 65.33
C LEU A 10 -26.73 24.81 65.41
N ALA A 11 -26.21 23.85 66.17
CA ALA A 11 -26.75 22.51 66.39
C ALA A 11 -27.42 22.38 67.77
N VAL A 12 -28.46 21.54 67.88
CA VAL A 12 -29.14 21.19 69.15
C VAL A 12 -29.31 19.66 69.25
N LEU A 13 -28.95 19.10 70.41
CA LEU A 13 -29.04 17.70 70.83
C LEU A 13 -30.36 17.43 71.60
N ALA A 14 -30.93 16.22 71.46
CA ALA A 14 -32.05 15.72 72.26
C ALA A 14 -31.77 14.30 72.80
N VAL A 15 -32.17 14.06 74.07
CA VAL A 15 -32.02 12.81 74.85
C VAL A 15 -33.42 12.25 75.17
N PRO A 16 -33.66 10.91 75.23
CA PRO A 16 -34.97 10.33 75.54
C PRO A 16 -35.11 9.87 77.00
N MET A 17 -36.36 9.83 77.51
CA MET A 17 -36.74 9.21 78.79
C MET A 17 -37.70 8.02 78.59
N THR A 18 -37.50 6.97 79.37
CA THR A 18 -38.29 5.72 79.44
C THR A 18 -39.06 5.63 80.77
N ALA A 19 -40.26 5.04 80.75
CA ALA A 19 -41.07 4.78 81.95
C ALA A 19 -41.32 3.26 82.12
N GLY A 20 -41.07 2.74 83.32
CA GLY A 20 -41.25 1.32 83.70
C GLY A 20 -42.51 1.06 84.54
N ARG A 21 -43.04 -0.17 84.47
CA ARG A 21 -44.16 -0.71 85.27
C ARG A 21 -43.69 -1.76 86.28
N LEU A 22 -44.36 -1.79 87.44
CA LEU A 22 -44.14 -2.69 88.59
C LEU A 22 -44.59 -4.14 88.33
N VAL A 23 -43.92 -5.12 88.95
CA VAL A 23 -44.17 -6.58 88.88
C VAL A 23 -44.62 -7.11 90.25
N ALA A 24 -45.66 -7.95 90.28
CA ALA A 24 -46.15 -8.67 91.47
C ALA A 24 -45.28 -9.92 91.76
N GLN A 25 -44.92 -10.17 93.02
CA GLN A 25 -44.11 -11.33 93.45
C GLN A 25 -44.97 -12.60 93.62
N ALA A 26 -44.46 -13.75 93.16
CA ALA A 26 -45.11 -15.06 93.24
C ALA A 26 -44.92 -15.73 94.63
N PRO A 27 -45.87 -16.56 95.12
CA PRO A 27 -45.77 -17.26 96.40
C PRO A 27 -44.61 -18.28 96.44
N PRO A 28 -44.05 -18.57 97.63
CA PRO A 28 -42.91 -19.47 97.76
C PRO A 28 -43.26 -20.92 97.39
N PRO A 29 -42.28 -21.71 96.91
CA PRO A 29 -42.47 -23.12 96.56
C PRO A 29 -42.73 -24.01 97.79
N LEU A 30 -43.53 -25.06 97.59
CA LEU A 30 -43.99 -25.99 98.63
C LEU A 30 -42.97 -27.09 98.91
N ASP A 31 -42.73 -27.40 100.18
CA ASP A 31 -41.93 -28.56 100.58
C ASP A 31 -42.74 -29.85 100.74
N LYS A 32 -42.04 -30.96 100.99
CA LYS A 32 -42.66 -32.30 101.09
C LYS A 32 -43.61 -32.41 102.28
N ALA A 33 -43.26 -31.83 103.42
CA ALA A 33 -44.08 -31.91 104.63
C ALA A 33 -45.37 -31.09 104.47
N GLU A 34 -45.26 -29.92 103.85
CA GLU A 34 -46.38 -29.02 103.62
C GLU A 34 -47.36 -29.58 102.58
N LEU A 35 -46.85 -30.22 101.51
CA LEU A 35 -47.69 -30.92 100.55
C LEU A 35 -48.47 -32.07 101.20
N ILE A 36 -47.81 -32.89 102.03
CA ILE A 36 -48.49 -33.99 102.75
C ILE A 36 -49.55 -33.44 103.70
N ARG A 37 -49.27 -32.32 104.39
CA ARG A 37 -50.23 -31.67 105.29
C ARG A 37 -51.48 -31.17 104.55
N LEU A 38 -51.31 -30.62 103.33
CA LEU A 38 -52.44 -30.20 102.50
C LEU A 38 -53.29 -31.40 102.05
N LEU A 39 -52.64 -32.50 101.66
CA LEU A 39 -53.31 -33.71 101.16
C LEU A 39 -54.06 -34.48 102.25
N THR A 40 -53.54 -34.48 103.48
CA THR A 40 -54.12 -35.22 104.61
C THR A 40 -55.16 -34.42 105.39
N ASN A 41 -55.35 -33.13 105.06
CA ASN A 41 -56.34 -32.28 105.70
C ASN A 41 -57.68 -32.39 104.94
N PRO A 42 -58.77 -32.89 105.57
CA PRO A 42 -60.05 -33.11 104.90
C PRO A 42 -60.76 -31.81 104.47
N LEU A 43 -60.25 -30.63 104.87
CA LEU A 43 -60.81 -29.33 104.48
C LEU A 43 -60.42 -28.89 103.06
N PHE A 44 -59.43 -29.52 102.42
CA PHE A 44 -59.00 -29.16 101.07
C PHE A 44 -59.39 -30.24 100.07
N ALA A 45 -60.01 -29.83 98.97
CA ALA A 45 -60.33 -30.74 97.88
C ALA A 45 -59.06 -31.01 97.01
N PRO A 46 -58.94 -32.19 96.36
CA PRO A 46 -57.74 -32.55 95.61
C PRO A 46 -57.38 -31.58 94.46
N ASP A 47 -58.36 -30.96 93.82
CA ASP A 47 -58.22 -29.94 92.77
C ASP A 47 -57.69 -28.62 93.33
N GLU A 48 -58.14 -28.20 94.52
CA GLU A 48 -57.59 -27.03 95.20
C GLU A 48 -56.11 -27.22 95.55
N VAL A 49 -55.74 -28.42 96.03
CA VAL A 49 -54.33 -28.75 96.29
C VAL A 49 -53.52 -28.71 94.98
N ALA A 50 -54.08 -29.20 93.86
CA ALA A 50 -53.41 -29.14 92.56
C ALA A 50 -53.17 -27.68 92.12
N ASP A 51 -54.10 -26.77 92.36
CA ASP A 51 -53.96 -25.35 92.04
C ASP A 51 -52.93 -24.62 92.91
N VAL A 52 -52.79 -25.01 94.17
CA VAL A 52 -51.70 -24.50 95.02
C VAL A 52 -50.35 -25.01 94.48
N VAL A 53 -50.24 -26.30 94.16
CA VAL A 53 -49.02 -26.88 93.56
C VAL A 53 -48.69 -26.24 92.21
N ARG A 54 -49.68 -25.92 91.37
CA ARG A 54 -49.51 -25.27 90.07
C ARG A 54 -48.86 -23.89 90.16
N ARG A 55 -49.20 -23.14 91.22
CA ARG A 55 -48.76 -21.76 91.44
C ARG A 55 -47.42 -21.70 92.15
N SER A 56 -47.21 -22.54 93.16
CA SER A 56 -46.01 -22.51 93.98
C SER A 56 -44.90 -23.44 93.48
N CYS A 57 -45.24 -24.56 92.85
CA CYS A 57 -44.34 -25.66 92.51
C CYS A 57 -43.61 -26.27 93.74
N LEU A 58 -43.03 -27.46 93.58
CA LEU A 58 -42.34 -28.16 94.67
C LEU A 58 -40.89 -27.67 94.83
N THR A 59 -40.40 -27.63 96.07
CA THR A 59 -38.98 -27.36 96.39
C THR A 59 -38.08 -28.56 96.17
N PHE A 60 -38.64 -29.78 96.18
CA PHE A 60 -37.92 -31.04 96.00
C PHE A 60 -38.34 -31.73 94.70
N ARG A 61 -37.50 -32.66 94.22
CA ARG A 61 -37.82 -33.55 93.09
C ARG A 61 -38.33 -34.88 93.63
N PRO A 62 -39.62 -35.22 93.49
CA PRO A 62 -40.14 -36.47 94.03
C PRO A 62 -39.53 -37.68 93.31
N THR A 63 -39.03 -38.64 94.09
CA THR A 63 -38.60 -39.96 93.61
C THR A 63 -39.81 -40.87 93.37
N GLU A 64 -39.61 -42.03 92.72
CA GLU A 64 -40.68 -43.00 92.48
C GLU A 64 -41.38 -43.47 93.78
N ARG A 65 -40.60 -43.58 94.87
CA ARG A 65 -41.14 -43.88 96.21
C ARG A 65 -41.98 -42.73 96.75
N ASP A 66 -41.54 -41.49 96.58
CA ASP A 66 -42.31 -40.30 97.00
C ASP A 66 -43.64 -40.21 96.26
N TRP A 67 -43.67 -40.56 94.97
CA TRP A 67 -44.92 -40.59 94.19
C TRP A 67 -45.89 -41.66 94.69
N ALA A 68 -45.40 -42.79 95.19
CA ALA A 68 -46.23 -43.81 95.80
C ALA A 68 -46.80 -43.34 97.15
N ASP A 69 -45.96 -42.71 97.97
CA ASP A 69 -46.36 -42.16 99.27
C ASP A 69 -47.42 -41.06 99.10
N LEU A 70 -47.24 -40.11 98.17
CA LEU A 70 -48.21 -39.06 97.88
C LEU A 70 -49.56 -39.62 97.43
N ARG A 71 -49.56 -40.65 96.57
CA ARG A 71 -50.81 -41.32 96.15
C ARG A 71 -51.49 -42.00 97.33
N SER A 72 -50.73 -42.64 98.22
CA SER A 72 -51.29 -43.24 99.44
C SER A 72 -51.85 -42.21 100.43
N ALA A 73 -51.28 -41.00 100.44
CA ALA A 73 -51.73 -39.87 101.24
C ALA A 73 -52.94 -39.11 100.64
N GLY A 74 -53.50 -39.57 99.51
CA GLY A 74 -54.69 -38.99 98.90
C GLY A 74 -54.44 -38.05 97.72
N ALA A 75 -53.21 -37.95 97.20
CA ALA A 75 -52.94 -37.16 95.99
C ALA A 75 -53.63 -37.75 94.75
N GLY A 76 -54.67 -37.08 94.27
CA GLY A 76 -55.35 -37.40 93.02
C GLY A 76 -54.47 -37.16 91.79
N GLY A 77 -54.87 -37.72 90.64
CA GLY A 77 -54.08 -37.68 89.40
C GLY A 77 -53.70 -36.27 88.94
N GLU A 78 -54.52 -35.25 89.20
CA GLU A 78 -54.25 -33.87 88.80
C GLU A 78 -53.14 -33.21 89.65
N VAL A 79 -53.09 -33.50 90.96
CA VAL A 79 -52.01 -33.03 91.84
C VAL A 79 -50.67 -33.61 91.38
N ILE A 80 -50.66 -34.90 91.06
CA ILE A 80 -49.47 -35.61 90.58
C ILE A 80 -49.00 -35.05 89.23
N ALA A 81 -49.91 -34.88 88.27
CA ALA A 81 -49.59 -34.33 86.95
C ALA A 81 -49.06 -32.89 87.04
N THR A 82 -49.66 -32.08 87.91
CA THR A 82 -49.25 -30.68 88.11
C THR A 82 -47.88 -30.58 88.79
N ALA A 83 -47.62 -31.43 89.79
CA ALA A 83 -46.33 -31.51 90.45
C ALA A 83 -45.21 -31.94 89.47
N ALA A 84 -45.47 -32.91 88.59
CA ALA A 84 -44.52 -33.32 87.55
C ALA A 84 -44.28 -32.24 86.49
N ALA A 85 -45.31 -31.49 86.10
CA ALA A 85 -45.19 -30.40 85.13
C ALA A 85 -44.29 -29.24 85.64
N CYS A 86 -44.22 -29.02 86.95
CA CYS A 86 -43.29 -28.07 87.56
C CYS A 86 -41.81 -28.43 87.35
N GLU A 87 -41.47 -29.72 87.28
CA GLU A 87 -40.10 -30.16 87.00
C GLU A 87 -39.68 -29.82 85.57
N ASN A 88 -40.58 -30.04 84.60
CA ASN A 88 -40.34 -29.76 83.18
C ASN A 88 -40.17 -28.25 82.89
N ARG A 89 -40.84 -27.36 83.63
CA ARG A 89 -40.67 -25.90 83.47
C ARG A 89 -39.34 -25.36 84.02
N ARG A 90 -38.72 -26.03 85.01
CA ARG A 90 -37.40 -25.66 85.52
C ARG A 90 -36.25 -26.04 84.58
N ALA A 91 -36.51 -26.87 83.56
CA ALA A 91 -35.47 -27.44 82.68
C ALA A 91 -35.34 -26.76 81.29
N ALA A 92 -36.06 -25.65 81.01
CA ALA A 92 -36.02 -24.99 79.68
C ALA A 92 -35.55 -23.52 79.76
N PRO A 93 -34.54 -23.07 78.98
CA PRO A 93 -34.15 -21.67 78.88
C PRO A 93 -35.00 -20.90 77.83
N PRO A 94 -35.19 -19.57 77.95
CA PRO A 94 -36.09 -18.81 77.09
C PRO A 94 -35.45 -18.45 75.73
N GLN A 95 -36.13 -18.75 74.62
CA GLN A 95 -35.72 -18.36 73.27
C GLN A 95 -36.19 -16.94 72.92
N VAL A 96 -35.24 -16.07 72.55
CA VAL A 96 -35.48 -14.80 71.86
C VAL A 96 -35.23 -15.03 70.37
N ALA A 97 -36.25 -14.81 69.53
CA ALA A 97 -36.13 -14.91 68.08
C ALA A 97 -35.29 -13.75 67.52
N ALA A 98 -34.09 -14.05 67.01
CA ALA A 98 -33.29 -13.14 66.22
C ALA A 98 -33.50 -13.44 64.72
N SER A 99 -34.16 -12.52 64.02
CA SER A 99 -34.19 -12.48 62.56
C SER A 99 -32.77 -12.21 62.05
N ARG A 100 -32.14 -13.20 61.42
CA ARG A 100 -30.86 -13.02 60.73
C ARG A 100 -31.15 -12.42 59.37
N GLU A 101 -31.02 -11.10 59.25
CA GLU A 101 -31.10 -10.39 57.98
C GLU A 101 -29.86 -10.77 57.14
N GLU A 102 -30.06 -11.59 56.12
CA GLU A 102 -29.05 -11.91 55.11
C GLU A 102 -28.66 -10.60 54.39
N PRO A 103 -27.36 -10.29 54.19
CA PRO A 103 -26.95 -9.06 53.54
C PRO A 103 -27.64 -8.93 52.18
N PRO A 104 -28.18 -7.75 51.82
CA PRO A 104 -28.95 -7.58 50.59
C PRO A 104 -28.07 -7.94 49.40
N GLN A 105 -28.46 -9.00 48.68
CA GLN A 105 -27.77 -9.41 47.46
C GLN A 105 -27.80 -8.25 46.46
N PRO A 106 -26.68 -7.94 45.77
CA PRO A 106 -26.62 -6.78 44.89
C PRO A 106 -27.53 -6.96 43.66
N ILE A 107 -28.02 -5.84 43.15
CA ILE A 107 -28.70 -5.78 41.86
C ILE A 107 -27.63 -5.79 40.77
N THR A 108 -27.76 -6.71 39.81
CA THR A 108 -26.85 -6.85 38.67
C THR A 108 -27.64 -6.69 37.38
N ALA A 109 -27.13 -5.86 36.46
CA ALA A 109 -27.62 -5.79 35.09
C ALA A 109 -26.54 -6.26 34.11
N VAL A 110 -26.92 -7.11 33.16
CA VAL A 110 -26.00 -7.69 32.19
C VAL A 110 -26.62 -7.59 30.80
N ALA A 111 -25.90 -6.96 29.86
CA ALA A 111 -26.26 -6.96 28.45
C ALA A 111 -26.02 -8.36 27.84
N GLN A 112 -26.97 -8.83 27.03
CA GLN A 112 -26.93 -10.16 26.42
C GLN A 112 -27.26 -10.08 24.93
N PRO A 113 -26.25 -10.18 24.04
CA PRO A 113 -24.81 -10.22 24.31
C PRO A 113 -24.24 -8.89 24.87
N ALA A 114 -23.00 -8.91 25.37
CA ALA A 114 -22.30 -7.72 25.84
C ALA A 114 -21.95 -6.74 24.71
N GLU A 115 -21.67 -7.25 23.51
CA GLU A 115 -21.58 -6.49 22.27
C GLU A 115 -22.72 -6.86 21.34
N VAL A 116 -23.49 -5.87 20.91
CA VAL A 116 -24.53 -5.99 19.89
C VAL A 116 -24.00 -5.39 18.61
N VAL A 117 -23.85 -6.23 17.57
CA VAL A 117 -23.40 -5.81 16.24
C VAL A 117 -24.60 -5.71 15.31
N THR A 118 -24.74 -4.59 14.62
CA THR A 118 -25.72 -4.38 13.54
C THR A 118 -25.05 -3.86 12.29
N THR A 119 -25.82 -3.66 11.22
CA THR A 119 -25.41 -3.01 9.98
C THR A 119 -26.14 -1.68 9.83
N ALA A 120 -25.48 -0.68 9.24
CA ALA A 120 -26.08 0.62 8.97
C ALA A 120 -27.36 0.47 8.15
N GLY A 121 -28.40 1.23 8.52
CA GLY A 121 -29.73 1.14 7.92
C GLY A 121 -30.63 0.02 8.48
N ASN A 122 -30.15 -0.82 9.41
CA ASN A 122 -30.96 -1.84 10.06
C ASN A 122 -31.25 -1.52 11.53
N ALA A 123 -32.50 -1.77 11.95
CA ALA A 123 -32.89 -1.72 13.35
C ALA A 123 -32.23 -2.86 14.13
N ALA A 124 -32.00 -2.65 15.44
CA ALA A 124 -31.38 -3.64 16.30
C ALA A 124 -32.10 -3.75 17.64
N THR A 125 -31.88 -4.86 18.34
CA THR A 125 -32.40 -5.07 19.68
C THR A 125 -31.28 -5.31 20.69
N VAL A 126 -31.31 -4.61 21.81
CA VAL A 126 -30.44 -4.86 22.95
C VAL A 126 -31.27 -5.52 24.04
N ARG A 127 -30.79 -6.65 24.58
CA ARG A 127 -31.43 -7.32 25.73
C ARG A 127 -30.58 -7.12 26.97
N VAL A 128 -31.21 -6.74 28.07
CA VAL A 128 -30.55 -6.58 29.37
C VAL A 128 -31.28 -7.44 30.38
N ARG A 129 -30.55 -8.37 31.02
CA ARG A 129 -31.07 -9.14 32.15
C ARG A 129 -30.77 -8.40 33.44
N LEU A 130 -31.78 -8.24 34.28
CA LEU A 130 -31.72 -7.62 35.60
C LEU A 130 -32.09 -8.65 36.67
N SER A 131 -31.21 -8.85 37.65
CA SER A 131 -31.47 -9.76 38.76
C SER A 131 -30.95 -9.20 40.09
N ARG A 132 -31.52 -9.69 41.19
CA ARG A 132 -30.98 -9.56 42.54
C ARG A 132 -30.49 -10.94 42.97
N GLY A 133 -29.17 -11.13 42.93
CA GLY A 133 -28.58 -12.47 42.94
C GLY A 133 -29.18 -13.38 41.86
N ARG A 134 -29.82 -14.48 42.27
CA ARG A 134 -30.47 -15.44 41.34
C ARG A 134 -31.93 -15.08 40.98
N THR A 135 -32.51 -14.08 41.63
CA THR A 135 -33.92 -13.73 41.45
C THR A 135 -34.09 -12.67 40.36
N PRO A 136 -34.81 -12.92 39.27
CA PRO A 136 -35.07 -11.93 38.24
C PRO A 136 -35.91 -10.75 38.78
N LEU A 137 -35.56 -9.52 38.41
CA LEU A 137 -36.32 -8.33 38.77
C LEU A 137 -37.29 -7.97 37.65
N LYS A 138 -38.58 -8.25 37.87
CA LYS A 138 -39.67 -7.99 36.92
C LYS A 138 -40.22 -6.57 37.02
N ARG A 139 -40.87 -6.10 35.94
CA ARG A 139 -41.57 -4.80 35.85
C ARG A 139 -40.72 -3.61 36.30
N THR A 140 -39.41 -3.69 36.07
CA THR A 140 -38.45 -2.65 36.42
C THR A 140 -38.05 -1.90 35.16
N THR A 141 -38.16 -0.57 35.16
CA THR A 141 -37.74 0.27 34.03
C THR A 141 -36.23 0.46 34.04
N LEU A 142 -35.61 0.23 32.89
CA LEU A 142 -34.21 0.50 32.61
C LEU A 142 -34.08 1.50 31.46
N ALA A 143 -32.95 2.22 31.42
CA ALA A 143 -32.58 3.14 30.36
C ALA A 143 -31.18 2.82 29.80
N LEU A 144 -30.97 3.01 28.50
CA LEU A 144 -29.66 2.97 27.85
C LEU A 144 -29.17 4.40 27.61
N SER A 145 -28.34 4.87 28.54
CA SER A 145 -27.78 6.22 28.53
C SER A 145 -26.79 6.40 27.39
N GLY A 146 -26.94 7.47 26.60
CA GLY A 146 -26.08 7.79 25.46
C GLY A 146 -26.63 7.35 24.10
N THR A 147 -27.82 6.75 24.07
CA THR A 147 -28.48 6.34 22.82
C THR A 147 -28.96 7.54 21.99
N THR A 148 -29.06 8.73 22.58
CA THR A 148 -29.24 10.00 21.83
C THR A 148 -28.16 10.28 20.80
N SER A 149 -26.94 9.73 20.97
CA SER A 149 -25.86 9.82 19.97
C SER A 149 -26.19 9.12 18.64
N LEU A 150 -27.18 8.23 18.64
CA LEU A 150 -27.73 7.59 17.45
C LEU A 150 -28.83 8.43 16.76
N GLY A 151 -29.12 9.63 17.28
CA GLY A 151 -30.16 10.52 16.76
C GLY A 151 -31.54 10.34 17.41
N LEU A 152 -31.65 9.60 18.52
CA LEU A 152 -32.90 9.53 19.29
C LEU A 152 -33.14 10.84 20.05
N SER A 153 -34.39 11.24 20.21
CA SER A 153 -34.77 12.45 20.97
C SER A 153 -34.54 12.34 22.47
N ARG A 154 -34.45 11.11 23.00
CA ARG A 154 -34.14 10.79 24.39
C ARG A 154 -33.53 9.40 24.48
N ASP A 155 -32.93 9.08 25.62
CA ASP A 155 -32.39 7.75 25.86
C ASP A 155 -33.48 6.67 25.77
N ALA A 156 -33.13 5.53 25.15
CA ALA A 156 -34.02 4.40 24.98
C ALA A 156 -34.36 3.79 26.36
N SER A 157 -35.64 3.51 26.58
CA SER A 157 -36.14 2.90 27.81
C SER A 157 -36.87 1.59 27.53
N ALA A 158 -36.72 0.60 28.41
CA ALA A 158 -37.45 -0.66 28.33
C ALA A 158 -37.80 -1.17 29.74
N VAL A 159 -38.87 -1.94 29.85
CA VAL A 159 -39.33 -2.53 31.12
C VAL A 159 -38.98 -4.02 31.12
N THR A 160 -38.50 -4.53 32.25
CA THR A 160 -38.22 -5.97 32.40
C THR A 160 -39.49 -6.80 32.43
N ASP A 161 -39.50 -7.90 31.69
CA ASP A 161 -40.56 -8.91 31.73
C ASP A 161 -40.52 -9.77 33.00
N ASP A 162 -41.37 -10.80 33.09
CA ASP A 162 -41.41 -11.72 34.24
C ASP A 162 -40.12 -12.54 34.40
N SER A 163 -39.29 -12.64 33.35
CA SER A 163 -37.97 -13.29 33.37
C SER A 163 -36.83 -12.33 33.75
N GLY A 164 -37.15 -11.07 34.06
CA GLY A 164 -36.20 -10.02 34.39
C GLY A 164 -35.44 -9.47 33.19
N VAL A 165 -35.94 -9.65 31.96
CA VAL A 165 -35.26 -9.18 30.74
C VAL A 165 -35.97 -7.94 30.18
N ALA A 166 -35.21 -6.86 29.98
CA ALA A 166 -35.66 -5.67 29.27
C ALA A 166 -35.15 -5.72 27.82
N VAL A 167 -36.03 -5.49 26.85
CA VAL A 167 -35.70 -5.49 25.41
C VAL A 167 -35.82 -4.07 24.85
N PHE A 168 -34.68 -3.46 24.53
CA PHE A 168 -34.60 -2.16 23.89
C PHE A 168 -34.64 -2.33 22.38
N ARG A 169 -35.54 -1.61 21.70
CA ARG A 169 -35.59 -1.55 20.23
C ARG A 169 -34.93 -0.26 19.77
N LEU A 170 -33.77 -0.37 19.15
CA LEU A 170 -33.04 0.76 18.59
C LEU A 170 -33.41 0.93 17.11
N PRO A 171 -33.67 2.16 16.65
CA PRO A 171 -34.02 2.43 15.26
C PRO A 171 -32.84 2.16 14.31
N PRO A 172 -33.08 2.07 13.00
CA PRO A 172 -32.02 2.09 11.99
C PRO A 172 -31.09 3.30 12.15
N VAL A 173 -29.78 3.05 12.19
CA VAL A 173 -28.76 4.09 12.30
C VAL A 173 -28.02 4.22 10.97
N GLY A 174 -27.85 5.46 10.49
CA GLY A 174 -27.24 5.71 9.18
C GLY A 174 -25.71 5.68 9.16
N ARG A 175 -25.06 5.98 10.29
CA ARG A 175 -23.59 6.07 10.39
C ARG A 175 -23.00 4.81 11.02
N ALA A 176 -21.97 4.27 10.39
CA ALA A 176 -21.16 3.19 10.96
C ALA A 176 -20.29 3.73 12.12
N GLY A 177 -20.00 2.87 13.09
CA GLY A 177 -19.21 3.23 14.27
C GLY A 177 -19.52 2.37 15.48
N THR A 178 -18.73 2.56 16.53
CA THR A 178 -18.91 1.85 17.81
C THR A 178 -19.33 2.84 18.88
N HIS A 179 -20.37 2.48 19.61
CA HIS A 179 -20.96 3.27 20.69
C HIS A 179 -20.99 2.44 21.97
N GLN A 180 -20.82 3.09 23.12
CA GLN A 180 -20.98 2.45 24.42
C GLN A 180 -22.15 3.09 25.14
N PHE A 181 -23.13 2.30 25.56
CA PHE A 181 -24.30 2.79 26.31
C PHE A 181 -24.28 2.25 27.74
N GLU A 182 -24.39 3.14 28.73
CA GLU A 182 -24.51 2.75 30.14
C GLU A 182 -25.95 2.31 30.45
N ILE A 183 -26.09 1.19 31.16
CA ILE A 183 -27.38 0.70 31.65
C ILE A 183 -27.68 1.38 32.99
N ARG A 184 -28.77 2.16 33.01
CA ARG A 184 -29.22 2.92 34.18
C ARG A 184 -30.63 2.50 34.58
N THR A 185 -31.04 2.87 35.79
CA THR A 185 -32.44 2.73 36.22
C THR A 185 -33.33 3.70 35.43
N GLY A 186 -34.65 3.46 35.39
CA GLY A 186 -35.60 4.33 34.72
C GLY A 186 -35.66 5.77 35.25
N SER A 187 -35.15 6.02 36.47
CA SER A 187 -35.00 7.36 37.05
C SER A 187 -33.64 8.01 36.75
N GLY A 188 -32.76 7.33 36.00
CA GLY A 188 -31.40 7.77 35.72
C GLY A 188 -30.38 7.46 36.82
N GLY A 189 -30.70 6.59 37.78
CA GLY A 189 -29.70 6.12 38.76
C GLY A 189 -28.69 5.16 38.14
N SER A 190 -27.41 5.28 38.49
CA SER A 190 -26.40 4.29 38.09
C SER A 190 -26.56 2.98 38.87
N LEU A 191 -26.30 1.86 38.19
CA LEU A 191 -26.29 0.54 38.80
C LEU A 191 -24.88 0.18 39.30
N PRO A 192 -24.76 -0.71 40.31
CA PRO A 192 -23.46 -1.19 40.78
C PRO A 192 -22.62 -1.73 39.62
N GLY A 193 -21.35 -1.29 39.54
CA GLY A 193 -20.43 -1.70 38.49
C GLY A 193 -20.62 -1.00 37.14
N GLN A 194 -21.53 -0.03 37.02
CA GLN A 194 -21.79 0.75 35.80
C GLN A 194 -21.85 -0.12 34.53
N PRO A 195 -22.77 -1.11 34.50
CA PRO A 195 -22.84 -2.05 33.41
C PRO A 195 -23.15 -1.32 32.09
N ALA A 196 -22.48 -1.72 31.01
CA ALA A 196 -22.62 -1.10 29.71
C ALA A 196 -22.83 -2.14 28.61
N VAL A 197 -23.36 -1.69 27.48
CA VAL A 197 -23.43 -2.45 26.23
C VAL A 197 -22.56 -1.79 25.18
N LEU A 198 -21.76 -2.58 24.47
CA LEU A 198 -21.06 -2.14 23.28
C LEU A 198 -21.99 -2.31 22.08
N TYR A 199 -22.20 -1.26 21.31
CA TYR A 199 -23.08 -1.25 20.15
C TYR A 199 -22.28 -0.87 18.91
N SER A 200 -22.01 -1.87 18.06
CA SER A 200 -21.17 -1.71 16.86
C SER A 200 -22.04 -1.73 15.61
N VAL A 201 -22.09 -0.60 14.91
CA VAL A 201 -22.75 -0.45 13.61
C VAL A 201 -21.71 -0.63 12.52
N LYS A 202 -21.73 -1.77 11.82
CA LYS A 202 -20.90 -2.00 10.63
C LYS A 202 -21.49 -1.26 9.44
N SER A 203 -20.66 -0.92 8.45
CA SER A 203 -21.15 -0.45 7.16
C SER A 203 -22.01 -1.50 6.48
N ALA A 204 -22.96 -1.04 5.65
CA ALA A 204 -23.76 -1.93 4.84
C ALA A 204 -22.92 -2.51 3.66
N ARG A 205 -23.56 -3.30 2.81
CA ARG A 205 -22.92 -3.83 1.60
C ARG A 205 -22.44 -2.68 0.69
N PRO A 206 -21.41 -2.90 -0.13
CA PRO A 206 -20.95 -1.91 -1.10
C PRO A 206 -22.11 -1.34 -1.92
N GLY A 207 -22.16 -0.01 -2.02
CA GLY A 207 -23.18 0.74 -2.76
C GLY A 207 -22.59 1.69 -3.80
N ARG A 208 -21.33 2.11 -3.63
CA ARG A 208 -20.62 3.01 -4.54
C ARG A 208 -19.13 2.68 -4.58
N LEU A 209 -18.54 2.79 -5.76
CA LEU A 209 -17.11 2.69 -6.03
C LEU A 209 -16.67 3.95 -6.78
N ARG A 210 -15.59 4.59 -6.34
CA ARG A 210 -14.98 5.73 -7.02
C ARG A 210 -13.48 5.53 -7.18
N LEU A 211 -12.96 5.84 -8.36
CA LEU A 211 -11.53 5.80 -8.65
C LEU A 211 -10.92 7.19 -8.58
N THR A 212 -9.66 7.29 -8.15
CA THR A 212 -8.87 8.52 -8.20
C THR A 212 -7.40 8.18 -8.45
N PRO A 213 -6.81 8.61 -9.59
CA PRO A 213 -7.49 9.18 -10.75
C PRO A 213 -8.38 8.15 -11.47
N ASP A 214 -9.25 8.63 -12.36
CA ASP A 214 -10.08 7.83 -13.29
C ASP A 214 -9.41 7.61 -14.66
N ILE A 215 -8.33 8.35 -14.95
CA ILE A 215 -7.42 8.15 -16.09
C ILE A 215 -5.97 8.06 -15.60
N VAL A 216 -5.21 7.12 -16.19
CA VAL A 216 -3.77 6.97 -15.96
C VAL A 216 -2.99 7.34 -17.20
N ASP A 217 -2.08 8.31 -17.10
CA ASP A 217 -1.19 8.75 -18.17
C ASP A 217 0.29 8.55 -17.80
N PHE A 218 0.90 7.48 -18.34
CA PHE A 218 2.31 7.18 -18.14
C PHE A 218 3.20 8.06 -19.03
N GLY A 219 3.86 9.04 -18.42
CA GLY A 219 4.93 9.82 -19.07
C GLY A 219 4.74 11.34 -19.06
N ARG A 220 3.61 11.86 -18.53
CA ARG A 220 3.41 13.31 -18.39
C ARG A 220 4.20 13.92 -17.23
N THR A 221 4.38 13.17 -16.15
CA THR A 221 5.13 13.58 -14.94
C THR A 221 6.52 12.97 -14.84
N GLY A 222 6.91 12.11 -15.79
CA GLY A 222 8.13 11.30 -15.68
C GLY A 222 7.99 10.07 -14.78
N ASP A 223 6.80 9.84 -14.19
CA ASP A 223 6.55 8.69 -13.36
C ASP A 223 6.48 7.40 -14.19
N SER A 224 7.30 6.42 -13.80
CA SER A 224 7.28 5.06 -14.32
C SER A 224 6.23 4.18 -13.64
N VAL A 225 5.40 4.74 -12.75
CA VAL A 225 4.37 4.04 -11.98
C VAL A 225 3.21 5.00 -11.71
N ALA A 226 1.97 4.49 -11.70
CA ALA A 226 0.79 5.24 -11.33
C ALA A 226 0.10 4.63 -10.11
N THR A 227 -0.37 5.49 -9.20
CA THR A 227 -1.14 5.08 -8.02
C THR A 227 -2.61 5.37 -8.24
N VAL A 228 -3.46 4.35 -8.15
CA VAL A 228 -4.92 4.46 -8.29
C VAL A 228 -5.57 4.05 -6.98
N VAL A 229 -6.39 4.92 -6.43
CA VAL A 229 -7.14 4.65 -5.19
C VAL A 229 -8.60 4.38 -5.53
N ALA A 230 -9.07 3.20 -5.15
CA ALA A 230 -10.48 2.82 -5.19
C ALA A 230 -11.11 3.07 -3.81
N MET A 231 -12.08 3.98 -3.76
CA MET A 231 -12.87 4.29 -2.57
C MET A 231 -14.21 3.55 -2.65
N VAL A 232 -14.49 2.69 -1.68
CA VAL A 232 -15.72 1.90 -1.56
C VAL A 232 -16.56 2.41 -0.40
N THR A 233 -17.80 2.79 -0.70
CA THR A 233 -18.77 3.20 0.31
C THR A 233 -20.08 2.43 0.15
N ASP A 234 -20.85 2.30 1.22
CA ASP A 234 -22.22 1.82 1.15
C ASP A 234 -23.16 2.90 0.57
N SER A 235 -24.45 2.58 0.41
CA SER A 235 -25.44 3.54 -0.13
C SER A 235 -25.68 4.75 0.78
N LEU A 236 -25.30 4.66 2.05
CA LEU A 236 -25.43 5.72 3.07
C LEU A 236 -24.16 6.57 3.18
N GLY A 237 -23.09 6.21 2.45
CA GLY A 237 -21.82 6.93 2.43
C GLY A 237 -20.80 6.48 3.48
N ASN A 238 -21.05 5.36 4.19
CA ASN A 238 -20.07 4.82 5.13
C ASN A 238 -18.98 4.06 4.37
N ALA A 239 -17.73 4.17 4.82
CA ALA A 239 -16.62 3.36 4.32
C ALA A 239 -16.89 1.86 4.53
N VAL A 240 -16.72 1.06 3.48
CA VAL A 240 -16.79 -0.40 3.57
C VAL A 240 -15.38 -0.94 3.77
N THR A 241 -15.11 -1.48 4.96
CA THR A 241 -13.79 -2.00 5.34
C THR A 241 -13.67 -3.49 5.06
N GLY A 242 -12.49 -3.95 4.65
CA GLY A 242 -12.21 -5.36 4.35
C GLY A 242 -12.91 -5.91 3.11
N GLU A 243 -13.47 -5.05 2.25
CA GLU A 243 -14.10 -5.49 1.00
C GLU A 243 -13.03 -5.72 -0.06
N PRO A 244 -13.02 -6.88 -0.75
CA PRO A 244 -12.11 -7.12 -1.85
C PRO A 244 -12.47 -6.24 -3.05
N VAL A 245 -11.48 -5.53 -3.56
CA VAL A 245 -11.52 -4.74 -4.78
C VAL A 245 -10.59 -5.40 -5.80
N GLU A 246 -11.12 -5.76 -6.95
CA GLU A 246 -10.36 -6.42 -8.01
C GLU A 246 -10.08 -5.46 -9.16
N LEU A 247 -8.83 -5.36 -9.58
CA LEU A 247 -8.40 -4.64 -10.77
C LEU A 247 -8.00 -5.63 -11.86
N SER A 248 -8.68 -5.57 -13.00
CA SER A 248 -8.36 -6.32 -14.21
C SER A 248 -7.85 -5.37 -15.28
N THR A 249 -6.61 -5.55 -15.73
CA THR A 249 -5.97 -4.68 -16.73
C THR A 249 -6.13 -5.21 -18.17
N GLY A 250 -6.89 -6.29 -18.37
CA GLY A 250 -7.00 -7.00 -19.64
C GLY A 250 -5.78 -7.87 -19.99
N SER A 251 -4.65 -7.65 -19.33
CA SER A 251 -3.43 -8.47 -19.43
C SER A 251 -3.15 -9.17 -18.10
N GLY A 252 -3.11 -10.50 -18.11
CA GLY A 252 -2.78 -11.30 -16.92
C GLY A 252 -3.96 -11.50 -15.95
N ALA A 253 -3.64 -12.04 -14.77
CA ALA A 253 -4.63 -12.31 -13.73
C ALA A 253 -5.05 -11.01 -13.01
N PRO A 254 -6.33 -10.87 -12.61
CA PRO A 254 -6.78 -9.74 -11.80
C PRO A 254 -6.01 -9.64 -10.48
N VAL A 255 -5.73 -8.41 -10.05
CA VAL A 255 -5.12 -8.10 -8.76
C VAL A 255 -6.20 -7.75 -7.76
N SER A 256 -6.22 -8.41 -6.60
CA SER A 256 -7.20 -8.15 -5.54
C SER A 256 -6.54 -7.45 -4.35
N VAL A 257 -7.15 -6.36 -3.89
CA VAL A 257 -6.72 -5.59 -2.71
C VAL A 257 -7.94 -5.38 -1.82
N VAL A 258 -7.80 -5.57 -0.52
CA VAL A 258 -8.88 -5.31 0.45
C VAL A 258 -8.88 -3.85 0.88
N THR A 259 -10.08 -3.30 1.10
CA THR A 259 -10.21 -1.94 1.62
C THR A 259 -9.76 -1.82 3.08
N ASP A 260 -9.13 -0.70 3.41
CA ASP A 260 -8.75 -0.34 4.78
C ASP A 260 -9.96 0.16 5.62
N SER A 261 -9.71 0.72 6.81
CA SER A 261 -10.76 1.28 7.68
C SER A 261 -11.47 2.50 7.07
N ASP A 262 -10.82 3.18 6.14
CA ASP A 262 -11.38 4.32 5.41
C ASP A 262 -12.08 3.90 4.11
N GLY A 263 -12.16 2.59 3.83
CA GLY A 263 -12.80 2.07 2.63
C GLY A 263 -11.96 2.23 1.37
N ARG A 264 -10.64 2.39 1.51
CA ARG A 264 -9.71 2.61 0.39
C ARG A 264 -8.94 1.33 0.07
N ALA A 265 -8.87 1.01 -1.22
CA ALA A 265 -7.95 0.02 -1.78
C ALA A 265 -7.02 0.73 -2.76
N THR A 266 -5.71 0.56 -2.57
CA THR A 266 -4.70 1.26 -3.39
C THR A 266 -4.00 0.29 -4.33
N PHE A 267 -4.00 0.63 -5.62
CA PHE A 267 -3.31 -0.10 -6.67
C PHE A 267 -2.09 0.68 -7.16
N VAL A 268 -1.00 -0.04 -7.41
CA VAL A 268 0.24 0.51 -7.97
C VAL A 268 0.45 -0.14 -9.34
N LEU A 269 0.39 0.67 -10.39
CA LEU A 269 0.42 0.23 -11.78
C LEU A 269 1.73 0.64 -12.44
N GLY A 270 2.49 -0.31 -12.97
CA GLY A 270 3.59 -0.03 -13.89
C GLY A 270 3.11 0.04 -15.35
N PRO A 271 3.84 0.71 -16.25
CA PRO A 271 3.49 0.87 -17.66
C PRO A 271 3.42 -0.46 -18.43
N ASN A 272 4.04 -1.52 -17.90
CA ASN A 272 4.02 -2.86 -18.49
C ASN A 272 2.89 -3.75 -17.91
N ALA A 273 2.22 -3.31 -16.84
CA ALA A 273 1.12 -4.03 -16.21
C ALA A 273 -0.24 -3.78 -16.91
N VAL A 274 -0.26 -2.82 -17.84
CA VAL A 274 -1.45 -2.35 -18.57
C VAL A 274 -1.09 -2.13 -20.03
N THR A 275 -2.07 -2.25 -20.91
CA THR A 275 -1.90 -1.90 -22.33
C THR A 275 -2.20 -0.40 -22.50
N ARG A 276 -1.34 0.35 -23.20
CA ARG A 276 -1.60 1.78 -23.44
C ARG A 276 -2.78 1.96 -24.40
N GLY A 277 -3.65 2.93 -24.14
CA GLY A 277 -4.87 3.17 -24.93
C GLY A 277 -5.99 2.16 -24.68
N SER A 278 -5.84 1.26 -23.69
CA SER A 278 -6.89 0.33 -23.30
C SER A 278 -7.68 0.81 -22.09
N VAL A 279 -8.71 0.06 -21.72
CA VAL A 279 -9.51 0.28 -20.51
C VAL A 279 -9.28 -0.86 -19.54
N ALA A 280 -8.89 -0.53 -18.31
CA ALA A 280 -8.87 -1.46 -17.19
C ALA A 280 -10.22 -1.40 -16.45
N GLN A 281 -10.56 -2.49 -15.75
CA GLN A 281 -11.85 -2.63 -15.07
C GLN A 281 -11.61 -2.86 -13.58
N VAL A 282 -12.21 -2.03 -12.74
CA VAL A 282 -12.22 -2.21 -11.29
C VAL A 282 -13.58 -2.75 -10.85
N ARG A 283 -13.56 -3.84 -10.10
CA ARG A 283 -14.76 -4.55 -9.65
C ARG A 283 -14.81 -4.63 -8.14
N VAL A 284 -16.02 -4.46 -7.63
CA VAL A 284 -16.40 -4.72 -6.24
C VAL A 284 -17.67 -5.55 -6.28
N ARG A 285 -17.78 -6.53 -5.39
CA ARG A 285 -18.92 -7.44 -5.37
C ARG A 285 -20.24 -6.68 -5.24
N GLY A 286 -21.18 -7.00 -6.15
CA GLY A 286 -22.52 -6.42 -6.15
C GLY A 286 -22.62 -5.02 -6.79
N LEU A 287 -21.51 -4.46 -7.29
CA LEU A 287 -21.50 -3.22 -8.07
C LEU A 287 -21.17 -3.50 -9.54
N ALA A 288 -21.60 -2.58 -10.42
CA ALA A 288 -21.12 -2.55 -11.79
C ALA A 288 -19.60 -2.27 -11.80
N ALA A 289 -18.90 -2.83 -12.78
CA ALA A 289 -17.49 -2.54 -12.97
C ALA A 289 -17.31 -1.05 -13.33
N VAL A 290 -16.29 -0.43 -12.76
CA VAL A 290 -15.90 0.96 -13.07
C VAL A 290 -14.68 0.92 -13.96
N GLU A 291 -14.73 1.70 -15.03
CA GLU A 291 -13.65 1.78 -16.01
C GLU A 291 -12.54 2.71 -15.52
N LEU A 292 -11.30 2.28 -15.75
CA LEU A 292 -10.10 3.08 -15.58
C LEU A 292 -9.45 3.22 -16.96
N GLU A 293 -9.42 4.44 -17.48
CA GLU A 293 -8.83 4.70 -18.78
C GLU A 293 -7.30 4.70 -18.69
N ILE A 294 -6.64 4.00 -19.61
CA ILE A 294 -5.18 4.06 -19.77
C ILE A 294 -4.87 4.88 -21.00
N ALA A 295 -4.23 6.05 -20.80
CA ALA A 295 -3.93 6.96 -21.89
C ALA A 295 -3.12 6.27 -23.00
N ALA A 296 -3.45 6.58 -24.26
CA ALA A 296 -2.69 6.13 -25.41
C ALA A 296 -1.27 6.69 -25.37
N ALA A 297 -0.32 5.96 -25.96
CA ALA A 297 1.02 6.49 -26.14
C ALA A 297 0.95 7.72 -27.07
N ALA A 298 1.42 8.86 -26.57
CA ALA A 298 1.59 10.05 -27.38
C ALA A 298 2.39 9.73 -28.67
N GLY A 299 1.84 10.07 -29.83
CA GLY A 299 2.51 9.87 -31.12
C GLY A 299 3.83 10.63 -31.20
N LEU A 300 4.76 10.16 -32.04
CA LEU A 300 6.03 10.86 -32.26
C LEU A 300 5.80 12.15 -33.08
N SER A 301 6.49 13.21 -32.71
CA SER A 301 6.61 14.42 -33.51
C SER A 301 7.59 14.15 -34.63
N GLY A 302 7.14 14.21 -35.89
CA GLY A 302 8.03 14.16 -37.04
C GLY A 302 9.07 15.29 -36.97
N VAL A 303 8.65 16.53 -36.74
CA VAL A 303 9.53 17.71 -36.77
C VAL A 303 10.57 17.72 -35.65
N ASN A 304 10.19 17.26 -34.45
CA ASN A 304 11.07 17.28 -33.28
C ASN A 304 11.80 15.95 -33.03
N THR A 305 11.86 15.07 -34.05
CA THR A 305 12.56 13.79 -34.03
C THR A 305 13.60 13.74 -35.15
N GLY A 306 14.87 13.50 -34.79
CA GLY A 306 15.99 13.46 -35.73
C GLY A 306 17.36 13.46 -35.06
N PHE A 307 18.40 13.46 -35.89
CA PHE A 307 19.77 13.63 -35.42
C PHE A 307 20.04 15.07 -35.01
N LEU A 308 20.78 15.25 -33.92
CA LEU A 308 21.31 16.55 -33.56
C LEU A 308 22.45 16.94 -34.51
N ALA A 309 22.67 18.25 -34.64
CA ALA A 309 23.79 18.76 -35.41
C ALA A 309 25.12 18.36 -34.74
N ILE A 310 26.10 18.06 -35.58
CA ILE A 310 27.48 17.73 -35.21
C ILE A 310 28.43 18.75 -35.82
N THR A 311 29.62 18.85 -35.26
CA THR A 311 30.68 19.79 -35.64
C THR A 311 31.29 19.40 -36.98
N SER A 312 31.48 18.09 -37.23
CA SER A 312 31.97 17.56 -38.49
C SER A 312 31.21 16.29 -38.86
N ASN A 313 30.67 16.26 -40.08
CA ASN A 313 30.08 15.06 -40.66
C ASN A 313 31.07 14.29 -41.57
N ARG A 314 32.37 14.54 -41.41
CA ARG A 314 33.43 13.92 -42.20
C ARG A 314 34.48 13.25 -41.34
N ALA A 315 35.04 12.15 -41.85
CA ALA A 315 36.20 11.46 -41.31
C ALA A 315 36.92 10.69 -42.43
N ALA A 316 38.16 10.26 -42.19
CA ALA A 316 38.85 9.39 -43.15
C ALA A 316 38.14 8.02 -43.26
N VAL A 317 38.27 7.38 -44.42
CA VAL A 317 37.82 6.00 -44.63
C VAL A 317 38.32 5.06 -43.52
N GLY A 318 37.46 4.16 -43.07
CA GLY A 318 37.76 3.22 -41.98
C GLY A 318 37.89 3.85 -40.59
N SER A 319 37.78 5.18 -40.45
CA SER A 319 37.94 5.88 -39.17
C SER A 319 36.60 6.19 -38.51
N ALA A 320 36.61 6.30 -37.18
CA ALA A 320 35.47 6.78 -36.41
C ALA A 320 35.21 8.26 -36.66
N LEU A 321 33.94 8.70 -36.55
CA LEU A 321 33.62 10.11 -36.40
C LEU A 321 34.27 10.65 -35.11
N ALA A 322 34.61 11.95 -35.13
CA ALA A 322 35.22 12.62 -33.98
C ALA A 322 34.32 12.65 -32.75
N GLU A 323 33.00 12.66 -32.96
CA GLU A 323 31.99 12.61 -31.91
C GLU A 323 30.86 11.65 -32.29
N PRO A 324 30.20 11.01 -31.31
CA PRO A 324 29.06 10.14 -31.57
C PRO A 324 27.89 10.95 -32.13
N LEU A 325 27.08 10.32 -32.99
CA LEU A 325 25.82 10.91 -33.42
C LEU A 325 24.81 10.81 -32.27
N ILE A 326 24.14 11.92 -31.98
CA ILE A 326 23.04 11.92 -31.01
C ILE A 326 21.71 11.92 -31.78
N PHE A 327 20.90 10.89 -31.59
CA PHE A 327 19.52 10.86 -32.07
C PHE A 327 18.58 11.29 -30.94
N LYS A 328 17.67 12.23 -31.24
CA LYS A 328 16.68 12.77 -30.31
C LYS A 328 15.28 12.54 -30.85
N ALA A 329 14.37 12.09 -29.99
CA ALA A 329 12.95 11.98 -30.32
C ALA A 329 12.07 12.76 -29.34
N ARG A 330 10.94 13.27 -29.84
CA ARG A 330 9.92 13.94 -29.04
C ARG A 330 8.54 13.48 -29.47
N THR A 331 7.60 13.45 -28.54
CA THR A 331 6.18 13.26 -28.85
C THR A 331 5.60 14.53 -29.47
N VAL A 332 4.39 14.46 -30.05
CA VAL A 332 3.67 15.65 -30.55
C VAL A 332 3.36 16.66 -29.44
N GLN A 333 3.30 16.22 -28.19
CA GLN A 333 3.15 17.05 -26.99
C GLN A 333 4.49 17.60 -26.47
N GLY A 334 5.62 17.28 -27.12
CA GLY A 334 6.95 17.77 -26.75
C GLY A 334 7.64 17.00 -25.62
N THR A 335 7.06 15.90 -25.13
CA THR A 335 7.66 15.06 -24.08
C THR A 335 8.66 14.05 -24.65
N ALA A 336 9.52 13.49 -23.79
CA ALA A 336 10.45 12.43 -24.16
C ALA A 336 9.73 11.08 -24.26
N PRO A 337 9.81 10.35 -25.40
CA PRO A 337 9.23 9.02 -25.53
C PRO A 337 10.17 7.94 -24.95
N THR A 338 10.43 8.04 -23.64
CA THR A 338 11.34 7.14 -22.90
C THR A 338 10.94 5.68 -23.07
N GLY A 339 11.92 4.79 -23.20
CA GLY A 339 11.68 3.33 -23.33
C GLY A 339 11.37 2.87 -24.75
N ARG A 340 11.25 3.77 -25.73
CA ARG A 340 11.14 3.38 -27.15
C ARG A 340 12.51 3.04 -27.73
N THR A 341 12.52 2.04 -28.61
CA THR A 341 13.74 1.56 -29.27
C THR A 341 13.93 2.23 -30.62
N VAL A 342 15.12 2.77 -30.84
CA VAL A 342 15.58 3.27 -32.15
C VAL A 342 16.45 2.20 -32.79
N ARG A 343 16.21 1.91 -34.06
CA ARG A 343 17.06 1.04 -34.89
C ARG A 343 17.90 1.89 -35.84
N PHE A 344 19.19 1.59 -35.90
CA PHE A 344 20.16 2.24 -36.75
C PHE A 344 20.62 1.29 -37.85
N ARG A 345 20.73 1.83 -39.06
CA ARG A 345 21.37 1.17 -40.21
C ARG A 345 22.28 2.18 -40.88
N ALA A 346 23.29 1.70 -41.59
CA ALA A 346 24.25 2.58 -42.24
C ALA A 346 24.53 2.16 -43.68
N LEU A 347 24.87 3.15 -44.51
CA LEU A 347 25.38 3.01 -45.86
C LEU A 347 26.81 3.53 -45.88
N ASN A 348 27.74 2.73 -46.39
CA ASN A 348 29.18 3.05 -46.41
C ASN A 348 29.73 3.50 -45.04
N ALA A 349 29.19 2.90 -43.97
CA ALA A 349 29.61 3.09 -42.59
C ALA A 349 29.10 1.91 -41.75
N ARG A 350 29.59 1.80 -40.52
CA ARG A 350 29.07 0.91 -39.47
C ARG A 350 28.67 1.73 -38.26
N VAL A 351 27.62 1.29 -37.58
CA VAL A 351 27.07 1.94 -36.39
C VAL A 351 27.12 1.00 -35.20
N ASN A 352 27.37 1.53 -34.01
CA ASN A 352 27.31 0.77 -32.78
C ASN A 352 26.70 1.64 -31.65
N PRO A 353 25.59 1.21 -31.03
CA PRO A 353 24.81 0.01 -31.32
C PRO A 353 23.90 0.16 -32.56
N GLU A 354 23.53 -0.96 -33.19
CA GLU A 354 22.51 -1.00 -34.27
C GLU A 354 21.07 -0.83 -33.75
N SER A 355 20.86 -0.95 -32.44
CA SER A 355 19.57 -0.73 -31.80
C SER A 355 19.77 -0.30 -30.36
N ALA A 356 19.06 0.74 -29.92
CA ALA A 356 19.15 1.21 -28.54
C ALA A 356 17.87 1.89 -28.06
N VAL A 357 17.64 1.85 -26.75
CA VAL A 357 16.47 2.42 -26.09
C VAL A 357 16.74 3.89 -25.76
N LEU A 358 15.76 4.76 -26.02
CA LEU A 358 15.82 6.16 -25.64
C LEU A 358 15.89 6.31 -24.12
N ASP A 359 16.82 7.14 -23.66
CA ASP A 359 16.95 7.53 -22.25
C ASP A 359 15.75 8.37 -21.76
N SER A 360 15.76 8.73 -20.48
CA SER A 360 14.74 9.58 -19.86
C SER A 360 14.62 10.98 -20.47
N THR A 361 15.64 11.43 -21.21
CA THR A 361 15.66 12.70 -21.93
C THR A 361 15.21 12.55 -23.39
N GLY A 362 14.88 11.34 -23.84
CA GLY A 362 14.49 11.01 -25.21
C GLY A 362 15.66 11.08 -26.18
N ARG A 363 16.86 10.69 -25.74
CA ARG A 363 18.08 10.69 -26.55
C ARG A 363 18.78 9.33 -26.54
N VAL A 364 19.63 9.13 -27.54
CA VAL A 364 20.56 8.00 -27.64
C VAL A 364 21.79 8.42 -28.43
N ALA A 365 22.97 7.98 -27.99
CA ALA A 365 24.23 8.18 -28.70
C ALA A 365 24.57 6.92 -29.51
N VAL A 366 25.10 7.12 -30.72
CA VAL A 366 25.57 6.03 -31.59
C VAL A 366 26.94 6.37 -32.15
N ASP A 367 27.88 5.45 -31.96
CA ASP A 367 29.21 5.55 -32.54
C ASP A 367 29.16 5.15 -34.01
N VAL A 368 29.90 5.88 -34.85
CA VAL A 368 29.92 5.65 -36.30
C VAL A 368 31.36 5.52 -36.78
N VAL A 369 31.64 4.45 -37.50
CA VAL A 369 32.91 4.23 -38.21
C VAL A 369 32.63 4.24 -39.70
N LEU A 370 33.31 5.11 -40.44
CA LEU A 370 33.11 5.21 -41.88
C LEU A 370 33.63 3.97 -42.61
N GLY A 371 33.02 3.69 -43.76
CA GLY A 371 33.39 2.58 -44.61
C GLY A 371 34.76 2.80 -45.27
N VAL A 372 35.17 1.80 -46.04
CA VAL A 372 36.46 1.81 -46.75
C VAL A 372 36.37 2.48 -48.12
N ARG A 373 35.18 2.92 -48.55
CA ARG A 373 34.99 3.65 -49.82
C ARG A 373 34.92 5.14 -49.53
N ALA A 374 35.72 5.94 -50.22
CA ALA A 374 35.62 7.38 -50.14
C ALA A 374 34.30 7.87 -50.78
N GLY A 375 33.76 8.98 -50.28
CA GLY A 375 32.52 9.60 -50.77
C GLY A 375 31.39 9.61 -49.75
N GLU A 376 30.15 9.60 -50.23
CA GLU A 376 28.98 9.70 -49.36
C GLU A 376 28.82 8.46 -48.47
N ALA A 377 28.43 8.71 -47.24
CA ALA A 377 27.98 7.72 -46.28
C ALA A 377 26.70 8.23 -45.61
N ALA A 378 25.90 7.35 -45.03
CA ALA A 378 24.68 7.74 -44.36
C ALA A 378 24.37 6.85 -43.18
N VAL A 379 23.76 7.43 -42.15
CA VAL A 379 23.16 6.70 -41.03
C VAL A 379 21.66 6.96 -41.03
N PHE A 380 20.88 5.90 -41.00
CA PHE A 380 19.42 5.96 -40.92
C PHE A 380 19.00 5.49 -39.54
N ALA A 381 18.08 6.24 -38.93
CA ALA A 381 17.45 5.91 -37.66
C ALA A 381 15.96 5.71 -37.88
N THR A 382 15.42 4.59 -37.40
CA THR A 382 13.98 4.27 -37.44
C THR A 382 13.46 4.08 -36.02
N ILE A 383 12.36 4.76 -35.69
CA ILE A 383 11.64 4.62 -34.43
C ILE A 383 10.13 4.65 -34.73
N ASP A 384 9.44 3.57 -34.37
CA ASP A 384 8.05 3.33 -34.77
C ASP A 384 7.85 3.52 -36.29
N SER A 385 7.07 4.52 -36.70
CA SER A 385 6.80 4.88 -38.09
C SER A 385 7.66 6.05 -38.60
N VAL A 386 8.61 6.55 -37.82
CA VAL A 386 9.47 7.71 -38.19
C VAL A 386 10.84 7.22 -38.62
N GLU A 387 11.27 7.61 -39.82
CA GLU A 387 12.62 7.39 -40.34
C GLU A 387 13.35 8.73 -40.56
N ARG A 388 14.63 8.76 -40.21
CA ARG A 388 15.51 9.93 -40.34
C ARG A 388 16.89 9.53 -40.83
N ILE A 389 17.53 10.44 -41.56
CA ILE A 389 18.82 10.20 -42.22
C ILE A 389 19.80 11.28 -41.78
N MET A 390 21.03 10.89 -41.46
CA MET A 390 22.20 11.76 -41.33
C MET A 390 23.18 11.42 -42.45
N THR A 391 23.51 12.41 -43.28
CA THR A 391 24.50 12.27 -44.35
C THR A 391 25.90 12.62 -43.83
N LEU A 392 26.84 11.73 -44.11
CA LEU A 392 28.24 11.79 -43.73
C LEU A 392 29.11 11.71 -44.99
N ARG A 393 30.41 12.00 -44.84
CA ARG A 393 31.38 11.85 -45.93
C ARG A 393 32.65 11.18 -45.46
N ALA A 394 33.04 10.11 -46.16
CA ALA A 394 34.31 9.43 -45.99
C ALA A 394 35.36 10.08 -46.89
N ASP A 395 36.38 10.67 -46.28
CA ASP A 395 37.51 11.24 -46.99
C ASP A 395 38.54 10.13 -47.30
N PRO A 396 39.17 10.13 -48.50
CA PRO A 396 40.22 9.17 -48.82
C PRO A 396 41.36 9.17 -47.80
N GLY A 397 42.02 8.01 -47.63
CA GLY A 397 43.18 7.88 -46.79
C GLY A 397 44.44 8.55 -47.36
N PRO A 398 45.56 8.52 -46.62
CA PRO A 398 46.84 8.97 -47.15
C PRO A 398 47.27 8.14 -48.36
N ILE A 399 48.14 8.70 -49.20
CA ILE A 399 48.71 8.01 -50.37
C ILE A 399 49.42 6.74 -49.91
N ASP A 400 49.03 5.60 -50.48
CA ASP A 400 49.67 4.29 -50.29
C ASP A 400 50.30 3.80 -51.60
N THR A 401 49.60 3.99 -52.72
CA THR A 401 50.08 3.58 -54.05
C THR A 401 49.99 4.71 -55.06
N LEU A 402 50.94 4.70 -56.00
CA LEU A 402 50.94 5.57 -57.17
C LEU A 402 50.81 4.72 -58.42
N ILE A 403 49.91 5.08 -59.33
CA ILE A 403 49.65 4.35 -60.57
C ILE A 403 49.93 5.26 -61.76
N LEU A 404 50.78 4.79 -62.68
CA LEU A 404 50.96 5.39 -63.99
C LEU A 404 50.06 4.70 -65.02
N GLU A 405 49.34 5.51 -65.78
CA GLU A 405 48.48 5.08 -66.87
C GLU A 405 49.00 5.63 -68.20
N HIS A 406 48.97 4.79 -69.24
CA HIS A 406 49.21 5.19 -70.63
C HIS A 406 48.03 4.71 -71.48
N ASN A 407 47.43 5.61 -72.25
CA ASN A 407 46.22 5.33 -73.06
C ASN A 407 45.06 4.68 -72.26
N GLY A 408 44.93 5.03 -70.98
CA GLY A 408 43.89 4.52 -70.08
C GLY A 408 44.22 3.20 -69.39
N GLU A 409 45.37 2.58 -69.67
CA GLU A 409 45.81 1.34 -69.03
C GLU A 409 46.94 1.56 -68.03
N SER A 410 46.91 0.83 -66.92
CA SER A 410 48.00 0.85 -65.93
C SER A 410 49.28 0.22 -66.48
N VAL A 411 50.38 0.99 -66.44
CA VAL A 411 51.70 0.63 -66.97
C VAL A 411 52.79 0.59 -65.90
N ASN A 412 52.39 0.62 -64.63
CA ASN A 412 53.30 0.50 -63.49
C ASN A 412 54.16 -0.77 -63.57
N GLY A 413 55.49 -0.61 -63.51
CA GLY A 413 56.47 -1.69 -63.60
C GLY A 413 56.53 -2.38 -64.97
N ARG A 414 55.77 -1.89 -65.97
CA ARG A 414 55.68 -2.47 -67.31
C ARG A 414 56.50 -1.66 -68.30
N ALA A 415 56.63 -2.22 -69.50
CA ALA A 415 57.22 -1.54 -70.64
C ALA A 415 56.12 -1.01 -71.55
N ILE A 416 56.29 0.21 -72.06
CA ILE A 416 55.47 0.79 -73.13
C ILE A 416 56.34 1.05 -74.35
N VAL A 417 55.75 0.95 -75.53
CA VAL A 417 56.42 1.28 -76.80
C VAL A 417 55.87 2.62 -77.30
N VAL A 418 56.77 3.55 -77.59
CA VAL A 418 56.40 4.89 -78.09
C VAL A 418 57.22 5.26 -79.33
N PRO A 419 56.64 5.98 -80.30
CA PRO A 419 57.40 6.45 -81.45
C PRO A 419 58.34 7.61 -81.06
N VAL A 420 59.57 7.58 -81.57
CA VAL A 420 60.54 8.67 -81.40
C VAL A 420 59.99 9.98 -81.98
N ALA A 421 60.36 11.09 -81.34
CA ALA A 421 59.99 12.46 -81.66
C ALA A 421 58.50 12.82 -81.62
N LYS A 422 57.61 11.88 -81.26
CA LYS A 422 56.18 12.12 -81.03
C LYS A 422 55.88 12.25 -79.53
N PRO A 423 55.16 13.29 -79.10
CA PRO A 423 54.72 13.39 -77.71
C PRO A 423 53.77 12.27 -77.31
N PHE A 424 53.84 11.83 -76.06
CA PHE A 424 52.93 10.86 -75.45
C PHE A 424 52.62 11.27 -74.01
N ALA A 425 51.47 10.85 -73.50
CA ALA A 425 51.01 11.18 -72.16
C ALA A 425 51.14 9.99 -71.20
N LEU A 426 51.56 10.28 -69.97
CA LEU A 426 51.44 9.41 -68.81
C LEU A 426 50.58 10.12 -67.75
N ARG A 427 49.52 9.47 -67.28
CA ARG A 427 48.69 9.99 -66.18
C ARG A 427 49.10 9.29 -64.88
N LEU A 428 49.47 10.08 -63.87
CA LEU A 428 49.74 9.62 -62.52
C LEU A 428 48.50 9.80 -61.66
N ARG A 429 48.10 8.76 -60.93
CA ARG A 429 47.04 8.81 -59.92
C ARG A 429 47.58 8.31 -58.59
N ALA A 430 47.09 8.89 -57.49
CA ALA A 430 47.38 8.41 -56.14
C ALA A 430 46.16 7.67 -55.58
N HIS A 431 46.41 6.53 -54.94
CA HIS A 431 45.39 5.78 -54.22
C HIS A 431 45.81 5.54 -52.78
N ASP A 432 44.83 5.48 -51.88
CA ASP A 432 45.04 5.05 -50.51
C ASP A 432 45.14 3.51 -50.40
N LEU A 433 45.35 3.03 -49.17
CA LEU A 433 45.48 1.59 -48.87
C LEU A 433 44.24 0.77 -49.24
N TYR A 434 43.08 1.42 -49.36
CA TYR A 434 41.80 0.79 -49.72
C TYR A 434 41.49 0.90 -51.23
N GLY A 435 42.38 1.52 -52.01
CA GLY A 435 42.19 1.72 -53.44
C GLY A 435 41.30 2.90 -53.78
N ASN A 436 41.02 3.82 -52.85
CA ASN A 436 40.33 5.07 -53.18
C ASN A 436 41.31 6.06 -53.77
N GLU A 437 40.89 6.79 -54.81
CA GLU A 437 41.67 7.90 -55.34
C GLU A 437 41.79 9.02 -54.29
N THR A 438 43.01 9.49 -54.05
CA THR A 438 43.33 10.46 -52.99
C THR A 438 44.11 11.66 -53.55
N SER A 439 44.18 12.74 -52.76
CA SER A 439 44.87 13.95 -53.21
C SER A 439 46.37 13.73 -53.35
N MET A 440 46.94 14.27 -54.43
CA MET A 440 48.38 14.27 -54.67
C MET A 440 49.08 15.52 -54.11
N ASP A 441 48.37 16.40 -53.40
CA ASP A 441 48.97 17.60 -52.78
C ASP A 441 50.25 17.29 -51.98
N PRO A 442 50.33 16.19 -51.19
CA PRO A 442 51.55 15.82 -50.47
C PRO A 442 52.77 15.55 -51.38
N LEU A 443 52.56 15.23 -52.66
CA LEU A 443 53.63 14.94 -53.62
C LEU A 443 54.15 16.19 -54.34
N GLY A 444 53.57 17.37 -54.11
CA GLY A 444 53.94 18.61 -54.78
C GLY A 444 55.46 18.90 -54.84
N PRO A 445 56.24 18.74 -53.76
CA PRO A 445 57.69 18.88 -53.81
C PRO A 445 58.39 17.85 -54.72
N ALA A 446 57.99 16.58 -54.66
CA ALA A 446 58.57 15.50 -55.47
C ALA A 446 58.25 15.67 -56.96
N LEU A 447 57.03 16.11 -57.28
CA LEU A 447 56.60 16.44 -58.64
C LEU A 447 57.45 17.59 -59.22
N ARG A 448 57.63 18.67 -58.46
CA ARG A 448 58.48 19.82 -58.86
C ARG A 448 59.94 19.41 -59.08
N ALA A 449 60.50 18.58 -58.20
CA ALA A 449 61.87 18.08 -58.36
C ALA A 449 62.02 17.23 -59.64
N SER A 450 61.03 16.38 -59.95
CA SER A 450 61.04 15.60 -61.19
C SER A 450 60.87 16.48 -62.44
N GLN A 451 60.02 17.51 -62.37
CA GLN A 451 59.89 18.48 -63.46
C GLN A 451 61.22 19.17 -63.77
N GLN A 452 61.93 19.64 -62.74
CA GLN A 452 63.26 20.27 -62.90
C GLN A 452 64.28 19.29 -63.51
N ARG A 453 64.27 18.02 -63.07
CA ARG A 453 65.13 17.00 -63.66
C ARG A 453 64.83 16.78 -65.14
N LEU A 454 63.57 16.64 -65.53
CA LEU A 454 63.17 16.21 -66.88
C LEU A 454 63.10 17.34 -67.93
N SER A 455 63.25 18.60 -67.51
CA SER A 455 63.13 19.78 -68.38
C SER A 455 64.48 20.28 -68.97
N GLY A 456 65.59 19.57 -68.73
CA GLY A 456 66.91 19.96 -69.23
C GLY A 456 67.06 19.80 -70.75
N LYS A 457 67.63 20.78 -71.45
CA LYS A 457 67.78 20.85 -72.92
C LYS A 457 68.55 19.68 -73.59
N GLN A 458 69.21 18.82 -72.82
CA GLN A 458 70.03 17.70 -73.33
C GLN A 458 69.50 16.31 -72.95
N GLN A 459 68.25 16.19 -72.48
CA GLN A 459 67.70 14.88 -72.16
C GLN A 459 67.12 14.16 -73.37
N ASP A 460 67.41 12.87 -73.47
CA ASP A 460 66.87 11.99 -74.50
C ASP A 460 65.37 11.66 -74.26
N LEU A 461 64.88 11.79 -73.01
CA LEU A 461 63.46 11.80 -72.68
C LEU A 461 63.11 13.16 -72.06
N GLN A 462 62.33 13.98 -72.76
CA GLN A 462 62.01 15.35 -72.35
C GLN A 462 60.59 15.47 -71.83
N LEU A 463 60.42 16.25 -70.75
CA LEU A 463 59.11 16.69 -70.28
C LEU A 463 58.67 17.94 -71.05
N MET A 464 57.59 17.80 -71.81
CA MET A 464 56.99 18.86 -72.63
C MET A 464 55.97 19.68 -71.83
N ASN A 465 55.13 19.00 -71.05
CA ASN A 465 54.12 19.64 -70.21
C ASN A 465 53.81 18.81 -68.96
N LEU A 466 53.33 19.50 -67.91
CA LEU A 466 52.87 18.90 -66.66
C LEU A 466 51.57 19.59 -66.22
N ASP A 467 50.45 18.90 -66.34
CA ASP A 467 49.14 19.43 -65.96
C ASP A 467 48.56 18.65 -64.77
N ALA A 468 48.08 19.36 -63.75
CA ALA A 468 47.23 18.76 -62.74
C ALA A 468 45.78 18.80 -63.24
N VAL A 469 45.16 17.64 -63.42
CA VAL A 469 43.80 17.51 -63.97
C VAL A 469 42.96 16.60 -63.06
N ASP A 470 41.86 17.15 -62.54
CA ASP A 470 40.94 16.50 -61.59
C ASP A 470 41.65 15.98 -60.32
N SER A 471 42.01 14.71 -60.35
CA SER A 471 42.56 13.87 -59.29
C SER A 471 43.89 13.19 -59.71
N GLY A 472 44.42 13.55 -60.89
CA GLY A 472 45.64 12.98 -61.47
C GLY A 472 46.57 14.04 -62.07
N VAL A 473 47.85 13.71 -62.21
CA VAL A 473 48.86 14.58 -62.85
C VAL A 473 49.24 13.96 -64.19
N VAL A 474 49.10 14.74 -65.26
CA VAL A 474 49.44 14.30 -66.62
C VAL A 474 50.81 14.83 -67.01
N PHE A 475 51.73 13.91 -67.30
CA PHE A 475 53.05 14.18 -67.85
C PHE A 475 52.98 14.00 -69.36
N THR A 476 53.24 15.07 -70.12
CA THR A 476 53.45 14.96 -71.57
C THR A 476 54.94 14.86 -71.84
N LEU A 477 55.38 13.71 -72.33
CA LEU A 477 56.79 13.38 -72.55
C LEU A 477 57.09 13.23 -74.05
N LYS A 478 58.35 13.38 -74.43
CA LYS A 478 58.83 13.15 -75.79
C LYS A 478 60.22 12.50 -75.77
N ALA A 479 60.34 11.32 -76.38
CA ALA A 479 61.64 10.67 -76.59
C ALA A 479 62.31 11.24 -77.85
N GLN A 480 63.56 11.68 -77.73
CA GLN A 480 64.32 12.33 -78.81
C GLN A 480 65.17 11.34 -79.64
N ARG A 481 65.47 10.16 -79.10
CA ARG A 481 66.27 9.12 -79.76
C ARG A 481 65.64 7.75 -79.57
N VAL A 482 66.03 6.79 -80.42
CA VAL A 482 65.70 5.37 -80.23
C VAL A 482 66.47 4.85 -79.02
N GLY A 483 65.80 4.09 -78.16
CA GLY A 483 66.41 3.52 -76.96
C GLY A 483 65.40 3.17 -75.87
N THR A 484 65.91 2.68 -74.75
CA THR A 484 65.10 2.35 -73.57
C THR A 484 65.34 3.37 -72.47
N TYR A 485 64.26 3.96 -71.95
CA TYR A 485 64.28 4.95 -70.88
C TYR A 485 63.50 4.43 -69.67
N ASN A 486 63.92 4.83 -68.47
CA ASN A 486 63.16 4.57 -67.24
C ASN A 486 62.57 5.89 -66.75
N PHE A 487 61.24 5.95 -66.68
CA PHE A 487 60.55 7.05 -66.02
C PHE A 487 60.12 6.60 -64.63
N ALA A 488 60.50 7.37 -63.61
CA ALA A 488 60.14 7.08 -62.23
C ALA A 488 59.71 8.37 -61.52
N ILE A 489 58.63 8.29 -60.74
CA ILE A 489 58.07 9.40 -59.99
C ILE A 489 57.71 8.97 -58.56
N GLY A 490 57.92 9.88 -57.60
CA GLY A 490 57.58 9.68 -56.19
C GLY A 490 58.75 9.86 -55.23
N SER A 491 58.44 9.90 -53.94
CA SER A 491 59.40 9.99 -52.83
C SER A 491 58.97 8.98 -51.75
N GLY A 492 59.74 7.92 -51.56
CA GLY A 492 59.31 6.74 -50.79
C GLY A 492 58.42 5.81 -51.63
N ILE A 493 57.15 6.17 -51.82
CA ILE A 493 56.21 5.48 -52.72
C ILE A 493 56.55 5.87 -54.15
N LYS A 494 56.79 4.89 -55.04
CA LYS A 494 57.25 5.14 -56.41
C LYS A 494 56.33 4.48 -57.44
N ALA A 495 56.11 5.18 -58.54
CA ALA A 495 55.60 4.61 -59.79
C ALA A 495 56.71 4.64 -60.83
N ILE A 496 56.89 3.55 -61.57
CA ILE A 496 57.98 3.36 -62.53
C ILE A 496 57.39 2.79 -63.82
N VAL A 497 57.89 3.23 -64.97
CA VAL A 497 57.58 2.63 -66.28
C VAL A 497 58.84 2.60 -67.14
N ARG A 498 59.04 1.50 -67.87
CA ARG A 498 60.08 1.37 -68.89
C ARG A 498 59.50 1.83 -70.23
N ILE A 499 60.24 2.67 -70.96
CA ILE A 499 59.78 3.29 -72.19
C ILE A 499 60.74 2.88 -73.30
N ASP A 500 60.26 2.06 -74.23
CA ASP A 500 61.00 1.63 -75.40
C ASP A 500 60.62 2.54 -76.58
N ALA A 501 61.52 3.47 -76.90
CA ALA A 501 61.33 4.41 -78.01
C ALA A 501 61.81 3.77 -79.32
N VAL A 502 60.89 3.57 -80.26
CA VAL A 502 61.14 2.93 -81.55
C VAL A 502 61.08 3.94 -82.70
N PRO A 503 61.73 3.66 -83.86
CA PRO A 503 61.60 4.51 -85.04
C PRO A 503 60.13 4.77 -85.36
N ALA A 504 59.81 6.02 -85.73
CA ALA A 504 58.49 6.31 -86.25
C ALA A 504 58.30 5.52 -87.56
N PRO A 505 57.15 4.83 -87.75
CA PRO A 505 56.85 4.14 -89.00
C PRO A 505 56.73 5.11 -90.17
#